data_AF-A0A6B3IB70-F1
#
_entry.id   AF-A0A6B3IB70-F1
#
_cell.length_a   1.000
_cell.length_b   1.000
_cell.length_c   1.000
_cell.angle_alpha   90.00
_cell.angle_beta   90.00
_cell.angle_gamma   90.00
#
_symmetry.space_group_name_H-M   'P 1'
#
loop_
_entity.id
_entity.type
_entity.pdbx_description
1 polymer ?
#
loop_
_entity_poly.entity_id
_entity_poly.type
_entity_poly.pdbx_seq_one_letter_code
_entity_poly.pdbx_strand_id
1 'polypeptide(L)'
;RRLVDVSQDVIIREEDCGTDRGLKLKIAVKGADGVLRKTEDVETSVYARMLAEDVVVDGKVIAPANVDLGDVLIDALVGAGVEEVKTRSVLTCESAVGTCAFCYGRSLATGKLVD
;
A
#
# COMPACT_ATOMS: atom_id res chain seq x y z
N ARG A 1 23.63 -14.89 -1.01
CA ARG A 1 23.24 -16.23 -1.52
C ARG A 1 22.02 -16.78 -0.77
N ARG A 2 22.07 -16.97 0.55
CA ARG A 2 20.93 -17.50 1.35
C ARG A 2 19.57 -16.84 1.10
N LEU A 3 19.50 -15.49 1.04
CA LEU A 3 18.24 -14.77 0.78
C LEU A 3 17.67 -15.04 -0.62
N VAL A 4 18.55 -15.20 -1.62
CA VAL A 4 18.13 -15.54 -2.99
C VAL A 4 17.56 -16.95 -3.00
N ASP A 5 18.23 -17.90 -2.33
CA ASP A 5 17.79 -19.30 -2.28
C ASP A 5 16.38 -19.47 -1.69
N VAL A 6 15.97 -18.62 -0.74
CA VAL A 6 14.61 -18.65 -0.16
C VAL A 6 13.57 -17.85 -0.95
N SER A 7 13.98 -16.95 -1.84
CA SER A 7 13.07 -16.08 -2.60
C SER A 7 12.99 -16.40 -4.09
N GLN A 8 13.61 -17.49 -4.56
CA GLN A 8 13.63 -17.88 -5.97
C GLN A 8 12.23 -18.08 -6.56
N ASP A 9 11.26 -18.47 -5.73
CA ASP A 9 9.87 -18.70 -6.15
C ASP A 9 8.94 -17.50 -5.91
N VAL A 10 9.47 -16.38 -5.40
CA VAL A 10 8.72 -15.13 -5.19
C VAL A 10 8.74 -14.33 -6.49
N ILE A 11 7.88 -14.74 -7.42
CA ILE A 11 7.72 -14.13 -8.75
C ILE A 11 6.27 -13.65 -8.89
N ILE A 12 6.06 -12.57 -9.64
CA ILE A 12 4.71 -12.10 -9.99
C ILE A 12 4.06 -13.14 -10.90
N ARG A 13 2.88 -13.66 -10.54
CA ARG A 13 2.19 -14.74 -11.28
C ARG A 13 0.82 -14.36 -11.82
N GLU A 14 0.20 -13.33 -11.24
CA GLU A 14 -1.12 -12.84 -11.62
C GLU A 14 -1.25 -11.36 -11.22
N GLU A 15 -2.25 -10.68 -11.77
CA GLU A 15 -2.47 -9.26 -11.49
C GLU A 15 -3.07 -9.04 -10.10
N ASP A 16 -4.14 -9.77 -9.77
CA ASP A 16 -4.86 -9.65 -8.51
C ASP A 16 -5.30 -11.04 -8.00
N CYS A 17 -4.90 -11.41 -6.79
CA CYS A 17 -5.35 -12.65 -6.14
C CYS A 17 -6.71 -12.53 -5.43
N GLY A 18 -7.34 -11.35 -5.47
CA GLY A 18 -8.67 -11.09 -4.90
C GLY A 18 -8.73 -10.90 -3.38
N THR A 19 -7.60 -11.02 -2.66
CA THR A 19 -7.58 -10.83 -1.21
C THR A 19 -7.98 -9.42 -0.80
N ASP A 20 -8.83 -9.31 0.22
CA ASP A 20 -9.19 -8.08 0.95
C ASP A 20 -8.34 -7.89 2.22
N ARG A 21 -7.45 -8.86 2.51
CA ARG A 21 -6.53 -8.82 3.64
C ARG A 21 -5.42 -7.81 3.36
N GLY A 22 -4.97 -7.15 4.42
CA GLY A 22 -3.94 -6.13 4.31
C GLY A 22 -3.37 -5.73 5.65
N LEU A 23 -2.34 -4.89 5.60
CA LEU A 23 -1.67 -4.33 6.76
C LEU A 23 -2.09 -2.88 6.94
N LYS A 24 -2.52 -2.54 8.15
CA LYS A 24 -2.76 -1.15 8.54
C LYS A 24 -1.44 -0.45 8.78
N LEU A 25 -1.18 0.61 8.02
CA LEU A 25 0.02 1.41 8.11
C LEU A 25 -0.35 2.87 8.33
N LYS A 26 0.40 3.53 9.21
CA LYS A 26 0.22 4.96 9.47
C LYS A 26 0.78 5.76 8.31
N ILE A 27 0.03 6.76 7.88
CA ILE A 27 0.47 7.76 6.90
C ILE A 27 0.62 9.14 7.53
N ALA A 28 -0.02 9.39 8.67
CA ALA A 28 0.11 10.63 9.41
C ALA A 28 0.11 10.43 10.92
N VAL A 29 0.66 11.43 11.61
CA VAL A 29 0.60 11.60 13.06
C VAL A 29 0.06 12.98 13.39
N LYS A 30 -0.68 13.05 14.49
CA LYS A 30 -1.22 14.31 15.00
C LYS A 30 -0.16 15.02 15.84
N GLY A 31 0.21 16.23 15.42
CA GLY A 31 1.11 17.09 16.18
C GLY A 31 0.47 17.62 17.46
N ALA A 32 1.29 18.20 18.35
CA ALA A 32 0.81 18.83 19.59
C ALA A 32 -0.12 20.03 19.33
N ASP A 33 -0.01 20.66 18.16
CA ASP A 33 -0.89 21.70 17.65
C ASP A 33 -2.21 21.17 17.06
N GLY A 34 -2.41 19.85 17.06
CA GLY A 34 -3.59 19.18 16.52
C GLY A 34 -3.56 19.00 15.00
N VAL A 35 -2.50 19.44 14.31
CA VAL A 35 -2.37 19.33 12.85
C VAL A 35 -1.77 17.98 12.47
N LEU A 36 -2.39 17.29 11.52
CA LEU A 36 -1.87 16.05 10.95
C LEU A 36 -0.70 16.32 10.02
N ARG A 37 0.36 15.53 10.17
CA ARG A 37 1.57 15.58 9.34
C ARG A 37 1.95 14.16 8.95
N LYS A 38 2.55 14.01 7.76
CA LYS A 38 3.05 12.72 7.30
C LYS A 38 4.00 12.10 8.32
N THR A 39 3.96 10.77 8.47
CA THR A 39 4.96 10.08 9.28
C THR A 39 6.33 10.20 8.61
N GLU A 40 7.40 10.19 9.42
CA GLU A 40 8.77 10.32 8.92
C GLU A 40 9.18 9.20 7.95
N ASP A 41 8.53 8.05 8.04
CA ASP A 41 8.83 6.84 7.29
C ASP A 41 7.86 6.57 6.13
N VAL A 42 6.87 7.44 5.87
CA VAL A 42 5.78 7.18 4.91
C VAL A 42 6.27 6.83 3.50
N GLU A 43 7.38 7.46 3.07
CA GLU A 43 8.04 7.22 1.79
C GLU A 43 8.65 5.82 1.67
N THR A 44 8.93 5.17 2.79
CA THR A 44 9.51 3.82 2.85
C THR A 44 8.50 2.77 3.33
N SER A 45 7.50 3.17 4.11
CA SER A 45 6.54 2.26 4.71
C SER A 45 5.31 2.06 3.84
N VAL A 46 4.78 3.11 3.20
CA VAL A 46 3.47 3.08 2.51
C VAL A 46 3.56 3.37 1.02
N TYR A 47 4.49 4.24 0.60
CA TYR A 47 4.66 4.60 -0.80
C TYR A 47 4.79 3.37 -1.71
N ALA A 48 4.25 3.46 -2.93
CA ALA A 48 4.22 2.41 -3.95
C ALA A 48 3.41 1.15 -3.61
N ARG A 49 2.67 1.12 -2.49
CA ARG A 49 1.73 0.04 -2.16
C ARG A 49 0.33 0.31 -2.70
N MET A 50 -0.47 -0.74 -2.81
CA MET A 50 -1.88 -0.65 -3.19
C MET A 50 -2.79 -0.57 -1.95
N LEU A 51 -3.87 0.20 -2.02
CA LEU A 51 -4.95 0.17 -1.03
C LEU A 51 -5.67 -1.18 -1.04
N ALA A 52 -5.94 -1.74 0.14
CA ALA A 52 -6.69 -2.99 0.29
C ALA A 52 -8.21 -2.76 0.35
N GLU A 53 -8.66 -1.56 0.70
CA GLU A 53 -10.07 -1.19 0.81
C GLU A 53 -10.27 0.29 0.45
N ASP A 54 -11.52 0.67 0.18
CA ASP A 54 -11.89 2.06 -0.05
C ASP A 54 -11.57 2.92 1.19
N VAL A 55 -10.94 4.08 0.97
CA VAL A 55 -10.76 5.08 2.01
C VAL A 55 -11.94 6.05 1.99
N VAL A 56 -12.76 5.98 3.03
CA VAL A 56 -13.98 6.77 3.17
C VAL A 56 -13.81 7.80 4.28
N VAL A 57 -14.10 9.05 3.99
CA VAL A 57 -14.12 10.17 4.96
C VAL A 57 -15.48 10.84 4.86
N ASP A 58 -16.17 11.01 5.99
CA ASP A 58 -17.49 11.64 6.08
C ASP A 58 -18.54 11.07 5.09
N GLY A 59 -18.49 9.76 4.84
CA GLY A 59 -19.40 9.07 3.92
C GLY A 59 -19.06 9.22 2.44
N LYS A 60 -17.95 9.87 2.10
CA LYS A 60 -17.45 10.00 0.72
C LYS A 60 -16.19 9.16 0.52
N VAL A 61 -16.15 8.39 -0.58
CA VAL A 61 -14.94 7.69 -1.02
C VAL A 61 -13.93 8.73 -1.52
N ILE A 62 -12.80 8.83 -0.84
CA ILE A 62 -11.68 9.71 -1.23
C ILE A 62 -10.72 8.96 -2.16
N ALA A 63 -10.52 7.67 -1.90
CA ALA A 63 -9.70 6.79 -2.71
C ALA A 63 -10.33 5.39 -2.76
N PRO A 64 -10.55 4.80 -3.94
CA PRO A 64 -11.05 3.43 -4.02
C PRO A 64 -9.95 2.41 -3.70
N ALA A 65 -10.35 1.18 -3.38
CA ALA A 65 -9.48 0.03 -3.23
C ALA A 65 -8.66 -0.22 -4.51
N ASN A 66 -7.53 -0.92 -4.37
CA ASN A 66 -6.61 -1.24 -5.47
C ASN A 66 -6.05 -0.01 -6.19
N VAL A 67 -5.98 1.13 -5.51
CA VAL A 67 -5.26 2.30 -5.99
C VAL A 67 -3.88 2.36 -5.36
N ASP A 68 -2.92 2.74 -6.18
CA ASP A 68 -1.51 2.90 -5.87
C ASP A 68 -1.25 4.19 -5.05
N LEU A 69 -0.52 4.03 -3.94
CA LEU A 69 -0.18 5.10 -3.00
C LEU A 69 1.08 5.83 -3.44
N GLY A 70 0.89 6.94 -4.16
CA GLY A 70 1.93 7.94 -4.42
C GLY A 70 1.75 9.21 -3.60
N ASP A 71 2.71 10.13 -3.68
CA ASP A 71 2.75 11.36 -2.88
C ASP A 71 1.46 12.18 -2.97
N VAL A 72 0.93 12.37 -4.18
CA VAL A 72 -0.28 13.15 -4.42
C VAL A 72 -1.48 12.56 -3.68
N LEU A 73 -1.62 11.23 -3.70
CA LEU A 73 -2.72 10.56 -3.02
C LEU A 73 -2.53 10.58 -1.51
N ILE A 74 -1.32 10.32 -1.03
CA ILE A 74 -0.99 10.36 0.41
C ILE A 74 -1.28 11.76 0.96
N ASP A 75 -0.83 12.82 0.30
CA ASP A 75 -1.07 14.21 0.72
C ASP A 75 -2.57 14.53 0.76
N ALA A 76 -3.34 14.06 -0.24
CA ALA A 76 -4.79 14.22 -0.26
C ALA A 76 -5.48 13.48 0.90
N LEU A 77 -5.05 12.26 1.22
CA LEU A 77 -5.57 11.47 2.34
C LEU A 77 -5.26 12.13 3.69
N VAL A 78 -4.02 12.58 3.90
CA VAL A 78 -3.62 13.30 5.13
C VAL A 78 -4.38 14.61 5.26
N GLY A 79 -4.54 15.36 4.16
CA GLY A 79 -5.35 16.59 4.13
C GLY A 79 -6.83 16.36 4.42
N ALA A 80 -7.35 15.16 4.11
CA ALA A 80 -8.69 14.72 4.45
C ALA A 80 -8.84 14.17 5.87
N GLY A 81 -7.77 14.15 6.69
CA GLY A 81 -7.84 13.70 8.08
C GLY A 81 -7.49 12.23 8.30
N VAL A 82 -6.97 11.52 7.29
CA VAL A 82 -6.67 10.09 7.38
C VAL A 82 -5.31 9.87 8.05
N GLU A 83 -5.30 9.15 9.17
CA GLU A 83 -4.08 8.83 9.94
C GLU A 83 -3.44 7.51 9.51
N GLU A 84 -4.25 6.52 9.14
CA GLU A 84 -3.82 5.19 8.74
C GLU A 84 -4.61 4.70 7.52
N VAL A 85 -3.97 3.84 6.72
CA VAL A 85 -4.59 3.16 5.59
C VAL A 85 -4.30 1.67 5.65
N LYS A 86 -5.23 0.86 5.13
CA LYS A 86 -5.02 -0.57 4.95
C LYS A 86 -4.42 -0.80 3.57
N THR A 87 -3.21 -1.35 3.54
CA THR A 87 -2.47 -1.63 2.31
C THR A 87 -2.46 -3.12 2.01
N ARG A 88 -2.43 -3.50 0.74
CA ARG A 88 -2.16 -4.88 0.33
C ARG A 88 -0.69 -5.20 0.63
N SER A 89 -0.42 -6.48 0.87
CA SER A 89 0.92 -6.94 1.23
C SER A 89 1.17 -8.35 0.72
N VAL A 90 2.40 -8.59 0.29
CA VAL A 90 2.91 -9.95 0.00
C VAL A 90 2.71 -10.92 1.17
N LEU A 91 2.67 -10.43 2.41
CA LEU A 91 2.45 -11.26 3.61
C LEU A 91 1.00 -11.74 3.77
N THR A 92 0.04 -11.07 3.12
CA THR A 92 -1.39 -11.39 3.16
C THR A 92 -1.93 -11.80 1.80
N CYS A 93 -1.03 -12.06 0.84
CA CYS A 93 -1.37 -12.49 -0.51
C CYS A 93 -2.00 -13.89 -0.50
N GLU A 94 -2.96 -14.12 -1.39
CA GLU A 94 -3.66 -15.41 -1.55
C GLU A 94 -3.36 -16.09 -2.89
N SER A 95 -2.38 -15.59 -3.64
CA SER A 95 -1.87 -16.28 -4.81
C SER A 95 -1.41 -17.69 -4.43
N ALA A 96 -1.87 -18.69 -5.18
CA ALA A 96 -1.52 -20.08 -4.90
C ALA A 96 -0.02 -20.37 -5.07
N VAL A 97 0.65 -19.64 -5.98
CA VAL A 97 2.09 -19.72 -6.24
C VAL A 97 2.62 -18.31 -6.50
N GLY A 98 3.76 -17.96 -5.91
CA GLY A 98 4.37 -16.63 -6.07
C GLY A 98 3.58 -15.54 -5.35
N THR A 99 3.42 -14.39 -5.99
CA THR A 99 2.62 -13.27 -5.47
C THR A 99 1.89 -12.56 -6.61
N CYS A 100 0.80 -11.86 -6.32
CA CYS A 100 0.12 -11.02 -7.31
C CYS A 100 0.70 -9.61 -7.36
N ALA A 101 0.51 -8.94 -8.50
CA ALA A 101 0.98 -7.59 -8.72
C ALA A 101 0.40 -6.58 -7.71
N PHE A 102 -0.89 -6.69 -7.37
CA PHE A 102 -1.53 -5.75 -6.43
C PHE A 102 -1.04 -5.90 -4.99
N CYS A 103 -0.65 -7.11 -4.55
CA CYS A 103 -0.09 -7.33 -3.22
C CYS A 103 1.39 -6.91 -3.11
N TYR A 104 2.11 -6.91 -4.25
CA TYR A 104 3.46 -6.39 -4.33
C TYR A 104 3.47 -4.86 -4.43
N GLY A 105 2.67 -4.31 -5.34
CA GLY A 105 2.58 -2.88 -5.63
C GLY A 105 3.43 -2.45 -6.82
N ARG A 106 3.87 -1.20 -6.80
CA ARG A 106 4.59 -0.56 -7.89
C ARG A 106 6.07 -0.97 -7.87
N SER A 107 6.62 -1.24 -9.05
CA SER A 107 8.07 -1.36 -9.24
C SER A 107 8.74 -0.02 -8.97
N LEU A 108 9.66 0.01 -8.00
CA LEU A 108 10.47 1.20 -7.72
C LEU A 108 11.48 1.50 -8.84
N ALA A 109 11.73 0.56 -9.74
CA ALA A 109 12.63 0.76 -10.89
C ALA A 109 11.93 1.42 -12.08
N THR A 110 10.66 1.03 -12.35
CA THR A 110 9.93 1.52 -13.53
C THR A 110 8.86 2.54 -13.21
N GLY A 111 8.47 2.67 -11.93
CA GLY A 111 7.38 3.54 -11.50
C GLY A 111 5.99 3.07 -11.95
N LYS A 112 5.87 1.82 -12.43
CA LYS A 112 4.61 1.20 -12.85
C LYS A 112 4.28 0.02 -11.93
N LEU A 113 3.03 -0.43 -11.94
CA LEU A 113 2.68 -1.72 -11.35
C LEU A 113 3.61 -2.82 -11.89
N VAL A 114 4.05 -3.73 -11.01
CA VAL A 114 4.91 -4.85 -11.43
C VAL A 114 4.19 -5.80 -12.38
N ASP A 115 4.95 -6.40 -13.30
CA ASP A 115 4.53 -7.39 -14.29
C ASP A 115 5.24 -8.74 -14.10
#